data_AF-A0A2M7E451-F1
#
_entry.id   AF-A0A2M7E451-F1
#
_cell.length_a   1.000
_cell.length_b   1.000
_cell.length_c   1.000
_cell.angle_alpha   90.00
_cell.angle_beta   90.00
_cell.angle_gamma   90.00
#
_symmetry.space_group_name_H-M   'P 1'
#
loop_
_entity.id
_entity.type
_entity.pdbx_description
1 polymer ?
#
loop_
_entity_poly.entity_id
_entity_poly.type
_entity_poly.pdbx_seq_one_letter_code
_entity_poly.pdbx_strand_id
1 'polypeptide(L)'
;SHDPHLRESAKWLGTAKIIELISKKNYDIVHNHASWRMLAFGNLITPPMITTHHGPLDHALQKNIFLNYKSYPHVSISFNQRKDLPTLNYIKNIYNGTDIHEYTYLEDKNILSAYIAFLARMSPEKGAIEAAIAAKKTNKILRVAAKVDQVDEEYF
;
A
#
# COMPACT_ATOMS: atom_id res chain seq x y z
N SER A 1 11.32 -2.33 17.71
CA SER A 1 10.42 -2.74 18.80
C SER A 1 9.20 -3.41 18.20
N HIS A 2 8.78 -4.56 18.75
CA HIS A 2 7.65 -5.38 18.27
C HIS A 2 6.29 -4.85 18.73
N ASP A 3 6.28 -3.92 19.68
CA ASP A 3 5.06 -3.32 20.22
C ASP A 3 4.37 -2.45 19.14
N PRO A 4 3.11 -2.78 18.74
CA PRO A 4 2.35 -1.99 17.78
C PRO A 4 2.15 -0.54 18.25
N HIS A 5 2.07 -0.29 19.55
CA HIS A 5 1.94 1.06 20.11
C HIS A 5 3.24 1.86 19.93
N LEU A 6 4.40 1.23 20.09
CA LEU A 6 5.69 1.89 19.82
C LEU A 6 5.87 2.18 18.34
N ARG A 7 5.44 1.28 17.45
CA ARG A 7 5.42 1.53 16.00
C ARG A 7 4.49 2.69 15.65
N GLU A 8 3.33 2.76 16.27
CA GLU A 8 2.39 3.85 16.04
C GLU A 8 2.91 5.19 16.55
N SER A 9 3.49 5.21 17.75
CA SER A 9 4.18 6.38 18.31
C SER A 9 5.28 6.90 17.39
N ALA A 10 6.11 6.00 16.85
CA ALA A 10 7.17 6.36 15.90
C ALA A 10 6.62 7.05 14.64
N LYS A 11 5.46 6.61 14.12
CA LYS A 11 4.82 7.27 12.95
C LYS A 11 4.34 8.68 13.29
N TRP A 12 3.80 8.91 14.48
CA TRP A 12 3.40 10.24 14.94
C TRP A 12 4.60 11.16 15.14
N LEU A 13 5.67 10.67 15.79
CA LEU A 13 6.93 11.42 15.92
C LEU A 13 7.53 11.78 14.56
N GLY A 14 7.51 10.83 13.62
CA GLY A 14 7.93 11.07 12.24
C GLY A 14 7.08 12.15 11.55
N THR A 15 5.76 12.09 11.72
CA THR A 15 4.83 13.09 11.16
C THR A 15 5.08 14.48 11.74
N ALA A 16 5.26 14.60 13.06
CA ALA A 16 5.57 15.86 13.72
C ALA A 16 6.88 16.47 13.21
N LYS A 17 7.93 15.65 13.07
CA LYS A 17 9.22 16.09 12.53
C LYS A 17 9.12 16.57 11.07
N ILE A 18 8.31 15.90 10.25
CA ILE A 18 8.06 16.33 8.86
C ILE A 18 7.36 17.69 8.83
N ILE A 19 6.35 17.90 9.68
CA ILE A 19 5.63 19.19 9.78
C ILE A 19 6.58 20.31 10.20
N GLU A 20 7.45 20.06 11.18
CA GLU A 20 8.48 21.02 11.61
C GLU A 20 9.46 21.35 10.48
N LEU A 21 9.83 20.37 9.65
CA LEU A 21 10.70 20.61 8.49
C LEU A 21 9.99 21.41 7.39
N ILE A 22 8.68 21.18 7.20
CA ILE A 22 7.86 21.94 6.27
C ILE A 22 7.72 23.40 6.72
N SER A 23 7.57 23.67 8.02
CA SER A 23 7.44 25.04 8.51
C SER A 23 8.74 25.87 8.43
N LYS A 24 9.90 25.20 8.31
CA LYS A 24 11.22 25.83 8.25
C LYS A 24 11.69 26.20 6.83
N LYS A 25 10.97 25.79 5.78
CA LYS A 25 11.36 25.99 4.39
C LYS A 25 10.15 26.30 3.52
N ASN A 26 10.38 26.97 2.40
CA ASN A 26 9.35 27.20 1.41
C ASN A 26 9.32 26.03 0.42
N TYR A 27 8.21 25.29 0.41
CA TYR A 27 7.91 24.26 -0.57
C TYR A 27 6.73 24.71 -1.42
N ASP A 28 6.77 24.44 -2.72
CA ASP A 28 5.65 24.75 -3.61
C ASP A 28 4.48 23.78 -3.41
N ILE A 29 4.78 22.50 -3.13
CA ILE A 29 3.80 21.42 -2.98
C ILE A 29 4.32 20.40 -1.95
N VAL A 30 3.41 19.83 -1.15
CA VAL A 30 3.65 18.65 -0.33
C VAL A 30 2.98 17.43 -0.97
N HIS A 31 3.77 16.46 -1.42
CA HIS A 31 3.26 15.17 -1.89
C HIS A 31 3.26 14.16 -0.74
N ASN A 32 2.09 13.99 -0.12
CA ASN A 32 1.89 13.13 1.03
C ASN A 32 1.75 11.64 0.62
N HIS A 33 2.70 10.82 1.11
CA HIS A 33 2.65 9.35 1.08
C HIS A 33 2.49 8.73 2.49
N ALA A 34 2.39 9.56 3.53
CA ALA A 34 2.22 9.15 4.93
C ALA A 34 0.75 8.95 5.33
N SER A 35 -0.13 8.73 4.34
CA SER A 35 -1.55 8.40 4.53
C SER A 35 -2.30 9.47 5.35
N TRP A 36 -3.33 9.04 6.08
CA TRP A 36 -4.22 9.88 6.88
C TRP A 36 -3.51 10.66 8.00
N ARG A 37 -2.36 10.18 8.51
CA ARG A 37 -1.64 10.82 9.62
C ARG A 37 -1.18 12.22 9.24
N MET A 38 -0.57 12.36 8.07
CA MET A 38 -0.12 13.66 7.57
C MET A 38 -1.27 14.48 7.02
N LEU A 39 -2.25 13.84 6.37
CA LEU A 39 -3.45 14.52 5.87
C LEU A 39 -4.23 15.22 6.98
N ALA A 40 -4.25 14.66 8.18
CA ALA A 40 -4.90 15.24 9.36
C ALA A 40 -4.36 16.63 9.76
N PHE A 41 -3.20 17.03 9.22
CA PHE A 41 -2.59 18.35 9.44
C PHE A 41 -2.66 19.25 8.20
N GLY A 42 -3.37 18.85 7.14
CA GLY A 42 -3.40 19.58 5.87
C GLY A 42 -3.73 21.07 6.04
N ASN A 43 -4.71 21.39 6.90
CA ASN A 43 -5.13 22.78 7.13
C ASN A 43 -4.11 23.61 7.93
N LEU A 44 -3.10 22.98 8.55
CA LEU A 44 -2.03 23.65 9.30
C LEU A 44 -0.75 23.81 8.46
N ILE A 45 -0.73 23.25 7.26
CA ILE A 45 0.43 23.25 6.36
C ILE A 45 0.17 24.26 5.25
N THR A 46 1.09 25.24 5.10
CA THR A 46 0.92 26.33 4.14
C THR A 46 1.00 25.89 2.67
N PRO A 47 1.99 25.06 2.25
CA PRO A 47 2.02 24.57 0.89
C PRO A 47 0.81 23.68 0.57
N PRO A 48 0.25 23.75 -0.65
CA PRO A 48 -0.80 22.83 -1.08
C PRO A 48 -0.33 21.38 -0.98
N MET A 49 -1.24 20.50 -0.54
CA MET A 49 -0.95 19.08 -0.32
C MET A 49 -1.74 18.19 -1.29
N ILE A 50 -1.05 17.20 -1.85
CA ILE A 50 -1.65 16.09 -2.61
C ILE A 50 -1.34 14.77 -1.90
N THR A 51 -2.33 13.89 -1.75
CA THR A 51 -2.15 12.60 -1.04
C THR A 51 -2.28 11.41 -2.00
N THR A 52 -1.24 10.56 -2.08
CA THR A 52 -1.30 9.27 -2.78
C THR A 52 -1.53 8.13 -1.81
N HIS A 53 -2.52 7.30 -2.09
CA HIS A 53 -2.92 6.18 -1.23
C HIS A 53 -2.23 4.88 -1.62
N HIS A 54 -1.61 4.19 -0.66
CA HIS A 54 -0.91 2.91 -0.90
C HIS A 54 -1.57 1.69 -0.25
N GLY A 55 -2.35 1.90 0.81
CA GLY A 55 -3.04 0.84 1.53
C GLY A 55 -4.52 0.73 1.15
N PRO A 56 -5.22 -0.26 1.73
CA PRO A 56 -6.68 -0.30 1.76
C PRO A 56 -7.26 0.98 2.38
N LEU A 57 -8.42 1.41 1.88
CA LEU A 57 -9.12 2.59 2.38
C LEU A 57 -10.37 2.20 3.19
N ASP A 58 -10.50 0.91 3.52
CA ASP A 58 -11.66 0.30 4.17
C ASP A 58 -11.69 0.48 5.71
N HIS A 59 -10.54 0.76 6.33
CA HIS A 59 -10.39 0.84 7.78
C HIS A 59 -11.12 2.05 8.40
N ALA A 60 -12.06 1.78 9.31
CA ALA A 60 -12.98 2.78 9.89
C ALA A 60 -12.29 4.02 10.46
N LEU A 61 -11.20 3.85 11.24
CA LEU A 61 -10.42 4.96 11.80
C LEU A 61 -9.91 5.92 10.72
N GLN A 62 -9.44 5.38 9.60
CA GLN A 62 -8.82 6.16 8.53
C GLN A 62 -9.87 6.86 7.68
N LYS A 63 -10.99 6.17 7.42
CA LYS A 63 -12.14 6.69 6.66
C LYS A 63 -12.63 8.03 7.20
N ASN A 64 -12.77 8.15 8.52
CA ASN A 64 -13.24 9.39 9.13
C ASN A 64 -12.34 10.58 8.76
N ILE A 65 -11.01 10.40 8.82
CA ILE A 65 -10.06 11.45 8.47
C ILE A 65 -10.10 11.74 6.97
N PHE A 66 -10.08 10.72 6.12
CA PHE A 66 -10.18 10.93 4.66
C PHE A 66 -11.44 11.70 4.26
N LEU A 67 -12.59 11.44 4.91
CA LEU A 67 -13.85 12.13 4.62
C LEU A 67 -13.87 13.58 5.12
N ASN A 68 -13.25 13.89 6.27
CA ASN A 68 -13.10 15.27 6.75
C ASN A 68 -12.20 16.11 5.82
N TYR A 69 -11.26 15.46 5.15
CA TYR A 69 -10.34 16.08 4.20
C TYR A 69 -10.70 15.77 2.73
N LYS A 70 -11.95 15.40 2.43
CA LYS A 70 -12.38 14.95 1.09
C LYS A 70 -12.15 15.94 -0.05
N SER A 71 -12.05 17.24 0.27
CA SER A 71 -11.79 18.30 -0.70
C SER A 71 -10.32 18.35 -1.15
N TYR A 72 -9.39 17.79 -0.38
CA TYR A 72 -7.98 17.75 -0.73
C TYR A 72 -7.75 16.90 -1.98
N PRO A 73 -6.74 17.21 -2.81
CA PRO A 73 -6.37 16.38 -3.94
C PRO A 73 -5.90 14.99 -3.53
N HIS A 74 -6.56 13.95 -4.05
CA HIS A 74 -6.21 12.56 -3.83
C HIS A 74 -5.74 11.88 -5.13
N VAL A 75 -4.81 10.94 -4.99
CA VAL A 75 -4.33 10.06 -6.06
C VAL A 75 -4.50 8.61 -5.62
N SER A 76 -5.14 7.82 -6.47
CA SER A 76 -5.28 6.38 -6.29
C SER A 76 -4.22 5.62 -7.10
N ILE A 77 -3.78 4.47 -6.59
CA ILE A 77 -2.90 3.56 -7.31
C ILE A 77 -3.65 2.51 -8.15
N SER A 78 -4.97 2.47 -8.03
CA SER A 78 -5.85 1.73 -8.93
C SER A 78 -7.28 2.26 -8.86
N PHE A 79 -8.08 2.03 -9.91
CA PHE A 79 -9.51 2.30 -9.85
C PHE A 79 -10.25 1.43 -8.81
N ASN A 80 -9.72 0.22 -8.51
CA ASN A 80 -10.31 -0.65 -7.49
C ASN A 80 -10.17 -0.04 -6.08
N GLN A 81 -9.04 0.60 -5.77
CA GLN A 81 -8.82 1.28 -4.49
C GLN A 81 -9.86 2.36 -4.20
N ARG A 82 -10.42 3.00 -5.24
CA ARG A 82 -11.43 4.06 -5.08
C ARG A 82 -12.77 3.54 -4.56
N LYS A 83 -13.05 2.23 -4.68
CA LYS A 83 -14.35 1.65 -4.31
C LYS A 83 -14.70 1.85 -2.83
N ASP A 84 -13.70 1.84 -1.94
CA ASP A 84 -13.91 1.99 -0.50
C ASP A 84 -14.33 3.41 -0.10
N LEU A 85 -13.87 4.41 -0.85
CA LEU A 85 -14.12 5.83 -0.62
C LEU A 85 -14.28 6.57 -1.96
N PRO A 86 -15.40 6.39 -2.69
CA PRO A 86 -15.57 6.90 -4.05
C PRO A 86 -15.78 8.42 -4.10
N THR A 87 -16.10 9.05 -2.97
CA THR A 87 -16.46 10.47 -2.85
C THR A 87 -15.28 11.41 -2.59
N LEU A 88 -14.06 10.88 -2.48
CA LEU A 88 -12.87 11.73 -2.36
C LEU A 88 -12.59 12.47 -3.68
N ASN A 89 -11.98 13.65 -3.58
CA ASN A 89 -11.53 14.43 -4.74
C ASN A 89 -10.31 13.78 -5.42
N TYR A 90 -10.53 12.69 -6.15
CA TYR A 90 -9.48 12.01 -6.90
C TYR A 90 -9.11 12.77 -8.18
N ILE A 91 -7.96 13.46 -8.16
CA ILE A 91 -7.47 14.22 -9.32
C ILE A 91 -6.72 13.35 -10.34
N LYS A 92 -6.21 12.18 -9.92
CA LYS A 92 -5.51 11.25 -10.82
C LYS A 92 -5.56 9.79 -10.33
N ASN A 93 -5.42 8.87 -11.27
CA ASN A 93 -5.06 7.48 -11.00
C ASN A 93 -3.67 7.24 -11.59
N ILE A 94 -2.71 6.77 -10.78
CA ILE A 94 -1.34 6.47 -11.21
C ILE A 94 -0.99 5.07 -10.72
N TYR A 95 -0.95 4.10 -11.63
CA TYR A 95 -0.56 2.73 -11.28
C TYR A 95 0.90 2.70 -10.84
N ASN A 96 1.19 1.88 -9.83
CA ASN A 96 2.58 1.60 -9.46
C ASN A 96 3.30 0.91 -10.62
N GLY A 97 4.55 1.30 -10.85
CA GLY A 97 5.44 0.69 -11.83
C GLY A 97 6.57 -0.09 -11.15
N THR A 98 7.28 -0.89 -11.95
CA THR A 98 8.55 -1.53 -11.61
C THR A 98 9.50 -1.36 -12.79
N ASP A 99 10.81 -1.34 -12.55
CA ASP A 99 11.79 -1.26 -13.62
C ASP A 99 11.93 -2.64 -14.29
N ILE A 100 11.45 -2.73 -15.53
CA ILE A 100 11.50 -3.99 -16.28
C ILE A 100 12.93 -4.41 -16.66
N HIS A 101 13.90 -3.49 -16.63
CA HIS A 101 15.28 -3.78 -16.96
C HIS A 101 16.02 -4.52 -15.83
N GLU A 102 15.47 -4.52 -14.61
CA GLU A 102 15.98 -5.34 -13.49
C GLU A 102 15.64 -6.83 -13.66
N TYR A 103 14.77 -7.18 -14.61
CA TYR A 103 14.27 -8.53 -14.81
C TYR A 103 14.62 -9.04 -16.20
N THR A 104 15.23 -10.23 -16.25
CA THR A 104 15.44 -10.94 -17.53
C THR A 104 14.21 -11.79 -17.83
N TYR A 105 13.54 -11.50 -18.94
CA TYR A 105 12.46 -12.34 -19.44
C TYR A 105 13.03 -13.67 -19.97
N LEU A 106 12.46 -14.79 -19.53
CA LEU A 106 12.84 -16.13 -19.99
C LEU A 106 11.67 -16.74 -20.78
N GLU A 107 11.87 -17.02 -22.07
CA GLU A 107 10.84 -17.58 -22.97
C GLU A 107 10.87 -19.12 -23.08
N ASP A 108 11.46 -19.81 -22.09
CA ASP A 108 11.49 -21.28 -22.10
C ASP A 108 10.12 -21.86 -21.72
N LYS A 109 9.39 -22.36 -22.71
CA LYS A 109 8.07 -22.98 -22.55
C LYS A 109 8.06 -24.20 -21.62
N ASN A 110 9.20 -24.89 -21.46
CA ASN A 110 9.30 -26.00 -20.51
C ASN A 110 9.30 -25.46 -19.07
N ILE A 111 9.96 -24.32 -18.82
CA ILE A 111 9.98 -23.67 -17.51
C ILE A 111 8.60 -23.08 -17.18
N LEU A 112 7.98 -22.37 -18.14
CA LEU A 112 6.67 -21.71 -17.95
C LEU A 112 5.52 -22.69 -17.69
N SER A 113 5.65 -23.95 -18.10
CA SER A 113 4.60 -24.96 -17.95
C SER A 113 4.81 -25.90 -16.75
N ALA A 114 6.01 -25.92 -16.17
CA ALA A 114 6.44 -26.89 -15.17
C ALA A 114 5.79 -26.73 -13.78
N TYR A 115 5.42 -25.51 -13.38
CA TYR A 115 4.90 -25.25 -12.03
C TYR A 115 3.95 -24.04 -12.00
N ILE A 116 3.19 -23.94 -10.91
CA ILE A 116 2.49 -22.72 -10.50
C ILE A 116 3.38 -22.01 -9.49
N ALA A 117 3.60 -20.71 -9.68
CA ALA A 117 4.38 -19.87 -8.77
C ALA A 117 3.44 -19.09 -7.85
N PHE A 118 3.74 -19.06 -6.55
CA PHE A 118 3.17 -18.13 -5.60
C PHE A 118 4.28 -17.25 -5.03
N LEU A 119 4.21 -15.95 -5.30
CA LEU A 119 5.15 -14.95 -4.80
C LEU A 119 4.39 -13.80 -4.14
N ALA A 120 4.17 -13.91 -2.84
CA ALA A 120 3.46 -12.90 -2.06
C ALA A 120 3.79 -13.03 -0.57
N ARG A 121 3.30 -12.10 0.25
CA ARG A 121 3.28 -12.28 1.70
C ARG A 121 2.40 -13.49 2.05
N MET A 122 2.78 -14.26 3.06
CA MET A 122 1.96 -15.35 3.56
C MET A 122 0.87 -14.79 4.46
N SER A 123 -0.20 -14.24 3.88
CA SER A 123 -1.29 -13.65 4.63
C SER A 123 -2.65 -14.00 3.99
N PRO A 124 -3.75 -13.96 4.76
CA PRO A 124 -5.06 -14.43 4.29
C PRO A 124 -5.50 -13.77 2.96
N GLU A 125 -5.25 -12.47 2.80
CA GLU A 125 -5.66 -11.73 1.62
C GLU A 125 -4.79 -11.96 0.38
N LYS A 126 -3.68 -12.71 0.51
CA LYS A 126 -2.80 -13.06 -0.62
C LYS A 126 -3.17 -14.39 -1.27
N GLY A 127 -3.97 -15.22 -0.62
CA GLY A 127 -4.61 -16.38 -1.22
C GLY A 127 -3.68 -17.59 -1.46
N ALA A 128 -2.82 -17.90 -0.49
CA ALA A 128 -1.92 -19.06 -0.57
C ALA A 128 -2.69 -20.39 -0.62
N ILE A 129 -3.82 -20.47 0.09
CA ILE A 129 -4.71 -21.64 0.10
C ILE A 129 -5.31 -21.86 -1.29
N GLU A 130 -5.78 -20.80 -1.94
CA GLU A 130 -6.32 -20.82 -3.29
C GLU A 130 -5.28 -21.28 -4.30
N ALA A 131 -4.02 -20.84 -4.15
CA ALA A 131 -2.91 -21.30 -4.98
C ALA A 131 -2.67 -22.82 -4.81
N ALA A 132 -2.74 -23.34 -3.58
CA ALA A 132 -2.63 -24.78 -3.30
C ALA A 132 -3.80 -25.58 -3.91
N ILE A 133 -5.02 -25.06 -3.81
CA ILE A 133 -6.20 -25.67 -4.44
C ILE A 133 -6.03 -25.70 -5.98
N ALA A 134 -5.57 -24.60 -6.58
CA ALA A 134 -5.34 -24.52 -8.02
C ALA A 134 -4.27 -25.51 -8.49
N ALA A 135 -3.17 -25.64 -7.74
CA ALA A 135 -2.12 -26.61 -8.03
C ALA A 135 -2.62 -28.06 -7.97
N LYS A 136 -3.41 -28.40 -6.94
CA LYS A 136 -4.02 -29.72 -6.81
C LYS A 136 -4.99 -30.03 -7.97
N LYS A 137 -5.86 -29.07 -8.34
CA LYS A 137 -6.83 -29.24 -9.44
C LYS A 137 -6.18 -29.38 -10.81
N THR A 138 -4.99 -28.78 -11.00
CA THR A 138 -4.27 -28.79 -12.27
C THR A 138 -3.18 -29.86 -12.34
N ASN A 139 -2.98 -30.63 -11.26
CA ASN A 139 -1.90 -31.60 -11.11
C ASN A 139 -0.51 -30.99 -11.41
N LYS A 140 -0.29 -29.74 -11.00
CA LYS A 140 0.98 -29.03 -11.16
C LYS A 140 1.71 -28.87 -9.83
N ILE A 141 3.04 -28.81 -9.89
CA ILE A 141 3.88 -28.47 -8.73
C ILE A 141 3.59 -27.02 -8.34
N LEU A 142 3.36 -26.74 -7.06
CA LEU A 142 3.31 -25.38 -6.53
C LEU A 142 4.68 -25.02 -5.94
N ARG A 143 5.28 -23.92 -6.41
CA ARG A 143 6.47 -23.32 -5.80
C ARG A 143 6.07 -22.04 -5.08
N VAL A 144 6.35 -21.99 -3.78
CA VAL A 144 6.00 -20.88 -2.90
C VAL A 144 7.28 -20.15 -2.50
N ALA A 145 7.34 -18.86 -2.81
CA ALA A 145 8.32 -17.93 -2.25
C ALA A 145 7.52 -16.86 -1.52
N ALA A 146 7.51 -16.92 -0.19
CA ALA A 146 6.68 -16.01 0.60
C ALA A 146 7.47 -15.41 1.75
N LYS A 147 7.21 -14.13 2.00
CA LYS A 147 7.62 -13.46 3.23
C LYS A 147 6.54 -13.71 4.28
N VAL A 148 6.94 -14.11 5.48
CA VAL A 148 6.05 -14.17 6.64
C VAL A 148 6.31 -12.91 7.46
N ASP A 149 5.33 -12.02 7.57
CA ASP A 149 5.41 -10.93 8.55
C ASP A 149 4.91 -11.46 9.90
N GLN A 150 5.36 -10.85 11.00
CA GLN A 150 5.00 -11.29 12.35
C GLN A 150 3.48 -11.40 12.57
N VAL A 151 2.71 -10.49 11.96
CA VAL A 151 1.25 -10.49 12.08
C VAL A 151 0.58 -11.67 11.37
N ASP A 152 1.31 -12.41 10.55
CA ASP A 152 0.83 -13.55 9.80
C ASP A 152 1.43 -14.89 10.25
N GLU A 153 2.21 -14.92 11.34
CA GLU A 153 2.83 -16.16 11.85
C GLU A 153 1.81 -17.25 12.21
N GLU A 154 0.62 -16.87 12.69
CA GLU A 154 -0.46 -17.82 12.98
C GLU A 154 -1.13 -18.36 11.70
N TYR A 155 -1.11 -17.59 10.61
CA TYR A 155 -1.71 -18.00 9.33
C TYR A 155 -0.80 -18.94 8.54
N PHE A 156 0.52 -18.82 8.68
CA PHE A 156 1.51 -19.66 8.00
C PHE A 156 1.59 -21.07 8.59
#